data_AF-A0A7K4CUI6-F1
#
_entry.id   AF-A0A7K4CUI6-F1
#
_cell.length_a   1.000
_cell.length_b   1.000
_cell.length_c   1.000
_cell.angle_alpha   90.00
_cell.angle_beta   90.00
_cell.angle_gamma   90.00
#
_symmetry.space_group_name_H-M   'P 1'
#
loop_
_entity.id
_entity.type
_entity.pdbx_description
1 polymer ?
#
loop_
_entity_poly.entity_id
_entity_poly.type
_entity_poly.pdbx_seq_one_letter_code
_entity_poly.pdbx_strand_id
1 'polypeptide(L)'
;MPEVKQPDREVSFKEKFFWTAIVLVIYLFMSQIPVYGVSTTSGVDPFFWLRVILASNRGSLTELGIGPIVTAGLIMQLLQGSKLIKVDLTSPEDRALFTGTQKVMAIALTVFQIIAYLLAGAFGPMS
;
A
#
# COMPACT_ATOMS: atom_id res chain seq x y z
N MET A 1 2.44 11.25 -12.26
CA MET A 1 2.70 10.72 -10.91
C MET A 1 4.20 10.59 -10.72
N PRO A 2 4.75 10.85 -9.52
CA PRO A 2 6.16 10.59 -9.25
C PRO A 2 6.46 9.11 -9.50
N GLU A 3 7.54 8.83 -10.23
CA GLU A 3 7.95 7.47 -10.57
C GLU A 3 9.46 7.33 -10.40
N VAL A 4 9.88 6.16 -9.92
CA VAL A 4 11.30 5.85 -9.76
C VAL A 4 11.86 5.51 -11.14
N LYS A 5 12.89 6.26 -11.58
CA LYS A 5 13.58 6.00 -12.84
C LYS A 5 14.21 4.60 -12.81
N GLN A 6 14.06 3.86 -13.90
CA GLN A 6 14.77 2.59 -14.06
C GLN A 6 16.30 2.85 -14.12
N PRO A 7 17.12 1.99 -13.53
CA PRO A 7 18.57 2.14 -13.57
C PRO A 7 19.07 2.03 -15.02
N ASP A 8 19.96 2.94 -15.42
CA ASP A 8 20.55 2.98 -16.77
C ASP A 8 21.61 1.86 -16.99
N ARG A 9 21.95 1.11 -15.94
CA ARG A 9 22.93 0.02 -15.94
C ARG A 9 22.34 -1.25 -15.34
N GLU A 10 22.93 -2.38 -15.70
CA GLU A 10 22.63 -3.64 -15.02
C GLU A 10 23.07 -3.59 -13.55
N VAL A 11 22.14 -3.95 -12.67
CA VAL A 11 22.36 -3.94 -11.22
C VAL A 11 22.77 -5.34 -10.77
N SER A 12 23.94 -5.45 -10.14
CA SER A 12 24.46 -6.72 -9.64
C SER A 12 23.54 -7.33 -8.56
N PHE A 13 23.56 -8.65 -8.38
CA PHE A 13 22.74 -9.32 -7.36
C PHE A 13 23.02 -8.79 -5.94
N LYS A 14 24.30 -8.55 -5.60
CA LYS A 14 24.70 -8.01 -4.29
C LYS A 14 24.09 -6.64 -4.05
N GLU A 15 24.06 -5.80 -5.08
CA GLU A 15 23.46 -4.47 -5.00
C GLU A 15 21.93 -4.54 -4.86
N LYS A 16 21.25 -5.41 -5.60
CA LYS A 16 19.81 -5.66 -5.41
C LYS A 16 19.49 -6.12 -3.99
N PHE A 17 20.27 -7.06 -3.45
CA PHE A 17 20.10 -7.54 -2.09
C PHE A 17 20.29 -6.43 -1.05
N PHE A 18 21.32 -5.61 -1.23
CA PHE A 18 21.61 -4.47 -0.36
C PHE A 18 20.45 -3.46 -0.34
N TRP A 19 19.91 -3.09 -1.50
CA TRP A 19 18.75 -2.20 -1.58
C TRP A 19 17.49 -2.79 -0.95
N THR A 20 17.22 -4.08 -1.19
CA THR A 20 16.10 -4.78 -0.55
C THR A 20 16.23 -4.78 0.98
N ALA A 21 17.43 -5.04 1.50
CA ALA A 21 17.69 -5.02 2.94
C ALA A 21 17.44 -3.63 3.55
N ILE A 22 17.88 -2.56 2.88
CA ILE A 22 17.63 -1.18 3.32
C ILE A 22 16.13 -0.89 3.39
N VAL A 23 15.38 -1.18 2.32
CA VAL A 23 13.94 -0.93 2.27
C VAL A 23 13.20 -1.73 3.34
N LEU A 24 13.60 -2.99 3.56
CA LEU A 24 13.05 -3.83 4.61
C LEU A 24 13.28 -3.24 6.00
N VAL A 25 14.49 -2.77 6.29
CA VAL A 25 14.82 -2.14 7.58
C VAL A 25 13.98 -0.88 7.80
N ILE A 26 13.85 -0.02 6.79
CA ILE A 26 12.99 1.18 6.86
C ILE A 26 11.54 0.79 7.18
N TYR A 27 11.01 -0.23 6.49
CA TYR A 27 9.65 -0.72 6.72
C TYR A 27 9.43 -1.22 8.15
N LEU A 28 10.39 -1.97 8.69
CA LEU A 28 10.33 -2.48 10.06
C LEU A 28 10.37 -1.35 11.07
N PHE A 29 11.25 -0.35 10.89
CA PHE A 29 11.27 0.83 11.75
C PHE A 29 9.94 1.59 11.71
N MET A 30 9.39 1.84 10.52
CA MET A 30 8.08 2.49 10.37
C MET A 30 6.97 1.73 11.11
N SER A 31 7.00 0.39 11.08
CA SER A 31 6.03 -0.46 11.75
C SER A 31 6.12 -0.45 13.28
N GLN A 32 7.20 0.08 13.85
CA GLN A 32 7.36 0.26 15.31
C GLN A 32 7.08 1.68 15.78
N ILE A 33 6.99 2.66 14.86
CA ILE A 33 6.73 4.06 15.21
C ILE A 33 5.21 4.26 15.35
N PRO A 34 4.71 4.62 16.55
CA PRO A 34 3.29 4.87 16.75
C PRO A 34 2.86 6.18 16.09
N VAL A 35 1.62 6.21 15.58
CA VAL A 35 0.99 7.42 15.06
C VAL A 35 0.62 8.33 16.23
N TYR A 36 0.96 9.61 16.11
CA TYR A 36 0.62 10.61 17.12
C TYR A 36 -0.90 10.79 17.25
N GLY A 37 -1.39 10.96 18.49
CA GLY A 37 -2.81 11.18 18.77
C GLY A 37 -3.69 9.92 18.72
N VAL A 38 -3.09 8.74 18.55
CA VAL A 38 -3.81 7.45 18.56
C VAL A 38 -3.56 6.73 19.88
N SER A 39 -4.59 6.60 20.72
CA SER A 39 -4.57 5.72 21.88
C SER A 39 -4.95 4.30 21.46
N THR A 40 -4.01 3.36 21.47
CA THR A 40 -4.25 1.94 21.18
C THR A 40 -4.92 1.18 22.33
N THR A 41 -5.39 1.90 23.35
CA THR A 41 -5.84 1.34 24.62
C THR A 41 -7.30 0.90 24.51
N SER A 42 -7.50 -0.42 24.59
CA SER A 42 -8.77 -1.10 24.91
C SER A 42 -9.76 -1.33 23.76
N GLY A 43 -9.46 -2.32 22.90
CA GLY A 43 -10.43 -2.90 21.98
C GLY A 43 -9.90 -4.16 21.28
N VAL A 44 -10.77 -5.13 21.01
CA VAL A 44 -10.44 -6.26 20.14
C VAL A 44 -10.26 -5.72 18.72
N ASP A 45 -9.11 -5.96 18.11
CA ASP A 45 -8.82 -5.50 16.76
C ASP A 45 -9.66 -6.30 15.73
N PRO A 46 -10.67 -5.69 15.08
CA PRO A 46 -11.54 -6.41 14.15
C PRO A 46 -10.79 -6.93 12.91
N PHE A 47 -9.63 -6.35 12.63
CA PHE A 47 -8.80 -6.66 11.47
C PHE A 47 -7.66 -7.62 11.77
N PHE A 48 -7.60 -8.24 12.95
CA PHE A 48 -6.44 -9.04 13.40
C PHE A 48 -5.90 -10.01 12.32
N TRP A 49 -6.78 -10.81 11.71
CA TRP A 49 -6.40 -11.74 10.65
C TRP A 49 -5.97 -11.05 9.35
N LEU A 50 -6.63 -9.94 9.02
CA LEU A 50 -6.34 -9.17 7.82
C LEU A 50 -4.98 -8.46 7.92
N ARG A 51 -4.57 -8.03 9.11
CA ARG A 51 -3.28 -7.36 9.34
C ARG A 51 -2.08 -8.22 8.95
N VAL A 52 -2.16 -9.53 9.19
CA VAL A 52 -1.09 -10.47 8.79
C VAL A 52 -0.93 -10.49 7.27
N ILE A 53 -2.03 -10.53 6.53
CA ILE A 53 -2.02 -10.57 5.05
C ILE A 53 -1.60 -9.22 4.47
N LEU A 54 -2.07 -8.12 5.07
CA LEU A 54 -1.76 -6.76 4.64
C LEU A 54 -0.43 -6.22 5.17
N ALA A 55 0.32 -7.05 5.91
CA ALA A 55 1.56 -6.67 6.59
C ALA A 55 1.42 -5.39 7.44
N SER A 56 0.25 -5.12 8.00
CA SER A 56 -0.04 -3.87 8.71
C SER A 56 0.10 -4.01 10.22
N ASN A 57 0.48 -2.92 10.90
CA ASN A 57 0.64 -2.90 12.35
C ASN A 57 -0.20 -1.80 13.01
N ARG A 58 -1.04 -2.19 13.98
CA ARG A 58 -2.06 -1.32 14.59
C ARG A 58 -1.44 -0.16 15.35
N GLY A 59 -1.94 1.05 15.12
CA GLY A 59 -1.50 2.29 15.71
C GLY A 59 -0.12 2.76 15.24
N SER A 60 0.45 2.17 14.19
CA SER A 60 1.78 2.55 13.66
C SER A 60 1.70 3.26 12.31
N LEU A 61 2.83 3.79 11.83
CA LEU A 61 2.90 4.39 10.49
C LEU A 61 2.49 3.40 9.36
N THR A 62 2.49 2.09 9.64
CA THR A 62 2.06 1.04 8.71
C THR A 62 0.65 0.51 9.02
N GLU A 63 -0.24 1.31 9.63
CA GLU A 63 -1.63 0.94 9.96
C GLU A 63 -2.39 0.29 8.80
N LEU A 64 -2.27 0.86 7.60
CA LEU A 64 -2.94 0.34 6.39
C LEU A 64 -2.10 -0.71 5.65
N GLY A 65 -0.81 -0.83 6.00
CA GLY A 65 0.15 -1.74 5.37
C GLY A 65 0.17 -1.63 3.85
N ILE A 66 0.15 -2.78 3.17
CA ILE A 66 0.09 -2.87 1.70
C ILE A 66 -1.36 -2.88 1.16
N GLY A 67 -2.36 -2.77 2.04
CA GLY A 67 -3.78 -2.90 1.71
C GLY A 67 -4.21 -2.10 0.50
N PRO A 68 -4.05 -0.76 0.50
CA PRO A 68 -4.45 0.08 -0.63
C PRO A 68 -3.83 -0.34 -1.97
N ILE A 69 -2.58 -0.81 -1.97
CA ILE A 69 -1.86 -1.22 -3.18
C ILE A 69 -2.44 -2.53 -3.73
N VAL A 70 -2.66 -3.51 -2.85
CA VAL A 70 -3.24 -4.81 -3.22
C VAL A 70 -4.68 -4.64 -3.68
N THR A 71 -5.48 -3.84 -2.97
CA THR A 71 -6.88 -3.58 -3.34
C THR A 71 -6.98 -2.87 -4.69
N ALA A 72 -6.17 -1.84 -4.94
CA ALA A 72 -6.14 -1.17 -6.25
C ALA A 72 -5.78 -2.15 -7.38
N GLY A 73 -4.75 -2.99 -7.16
CA GLY A 73 -4.35 -4.02 -8.12
C GLY A 73 -5.47 -5.02 -8.42
N LEU A 74 -6.13 -5.55 -7.39
CA LEU A 74 -7.24 -6.50 -7.53
C LEU A 74 -8.41 -5.88 -8.30
N ILE A 75 -8.80 -4.63 -7.98
CA ILE A 75 -9.89 -3.95 -8.71
C ILE A 75 -9.52 -3.76 -10.18
N MET A 76 -8.31 -3.26 -10.46
CA MET A 76 -7.85 -3.06 -11.84
C MET A 76 -7.77 -4.38 -12.62
N GLN A 77 -7.28 -5.45 -12.00
CA GLN A 77 -7.24 -6.80 -12.57
C GLN A 77 -8.65 -7.34 -12.85
N LEU A 78 -9.61 -7.12 -11.95
CA LEU A 78 -11.00 -7.52 -12.15
C LEU A 78 -11.66 -6.74 -13.30
N LEU A 79 -11.43 -5.43 -13.40
CA LEU A 79 -11.97 -4.59 -14.48
C LEU A 79 -11.42 -5.00 -15.86
N GLN A 80 -10.15 -5.36 -15.92
CA GLN A 80 -9.53 -5.89 -17.13
C GLN A 80 -10.06 -7.30 -17.45
N GLY A 81 -10.06 -8.21 -16.47
CA GLY A 81 -10.47 -9.61 -16.65
C GLY A 81 -11.94 -9.78 -17.02
N SER A 82 -12.81 -8.91 -16.49
CA SER A 82 -14.23 -8.82 -16.88
C SER A 82 -14.47 -8.13 -18.22
N LYS A 83 -13.41 -7.63 -18.87
CA LYS A 83 -13.46 -6.87 -20.14
C LYS A 83 -14.29 -5.58 -20.08
N LEU A 84 -14.56 -5.06 -18.88
CA LEU A 84 -15.18 -3.74 -18.69
C LEU A 84 -14.24 -2.62 -19.16
N ILE A 85 -12.93 -2.82 -18.99
CA ILE A 85 -11.90 -1.96 -19.57
C ILE A 85 -11.06 -2.81 -20.52
N LYS A 86 -10.92 -2.36 -21.77
CA LYS A 86 -10.03 -2.97 -22.75
C LYS A 86 -8.65 -2.36 -22.61
N VAL A 87 -7.69 -3.15 -22.16
CA VAL A 87 -6.28 -2.75 -22.02
C VAL A 87 -5.44 -3.82 -22.68
N ASP A 88 -4.62 -3.41 -23.65
CA ASP A 88 -3.67 -4.30 -24.31
C ASP A 88 -2.33 -4.28 -23.57
N LEU A 89 -2.09 -5.28 -22.72
CA LEU A 89 -0.83 -5.40 -21.99
C LEU A 89 0.37 -5.76 -22.88
N THR A 90 0.19 -5.94 -24.19
CA THR A 90 1.32 -6.05 -25.14
C THR A 90 1.81 -4.67 -25.59
N SER A 91 0.94 -3.66 -25.58
CA SER A 91 1.28 -2.27 -25.88
C SER A 91 2.02 -1.63 -24.70
N PRO A 92 3.22 -1.08 -24.89
CA PRO A 92 3.96 -0.37 -23.83
C PRO A 92 3.17 0.81 -23.23
N GLU A 93 2.38 1.50 -24.05
CA GLU A 93 1.59 2.66 -23.65
C GLU A 93 0.45 2.25 -22.70
N ASP A 94 -0.34 1.24 -23.08
CA ASP A 94 -1.43 0.71 -22.27
C ASP A 94 -0.93 0.14 -20.94
N ARG A 95 0.23 -0.52 -20.93
CA ARG A 95 0.87 -0.99 -19.68
C ARG A 95 1.24 0.17 -18.76
N ALA A 96 1.77 1.25 -19.33
CA ALA A 96 2.14 2.44 -18.58
C ALA A 96 0.90 3.12 -17.99
N LEU A 97 -0.17 3.26 -18.77
CA LEU A 97 -1.46 3.82 -18.32
C LEU A 97 -2.12 2.94 -17.24
N PHE A 98 -2.10 1.63 -17.41
CA PHE A 98 -2.64 0.68 -16.42
C PHE A 98 -1.88 0.77 -15.10
N THR A 99 -0.55 0.77 -15.16
CA THR A 99 0.31 0.88 -13.96
C THR A 99 0.16 2.24 -13.29
N GLY A 100 0.11 3.31 -14.08
CA GLY A 100 -0.12 4.67 -13.58
C GLY A 100 -1.47 4.81 -12.88
N THR A 101 -2.54 4.30 -13.50
CA THR A 101 -3.90 4.33 -12.94
C THR A 101 -3.98 3.53 -11.64
N GLN A 102 -3.36 2.34 -11.60
CA GLN A 102 -3.30 1.53 -10.39
C GLN A 102 -2.60 2.29 -9.24
N LYS A 103 -1.52 3.03 -9.51
CA LYS A 103 -0.84 3.87 -8.51
C LYS A 103 -1.73 5.02 -8.03
N VAL A 104 -2.42 5.73 -8.94
CA VAL A 104 -3.36 6.81 -8.58
C VAL A 104 -4.47 6.25 -7.69
N MET A 105 -5.04 5.10 -8.07
CA MET A 105 -6.08 4.43 -7.31
C MET A 105 -5.59 4.00 -5.93
N ALA A 106 -4.38 3.46 -5.81
CA ALA A 106 -3.80 3.09 -4.52
C ALA A 106 -3.67 4.29 -3.58
N ILE A 107 -3.25 5.45 -4.08
CA ILE A 107 -3.17 6.69 -3.29
C ILE A 107 -4.58 7.14 -2.86
N ALA A 108 -5.53 7.16 -3.80
CA ALA A 108 -6.92 7.53 -3.52
C ALA A 108 -7.54 6.61 -2.45
N LEU A 109 -7.32 5.30 -2.56
CA LEU A 109 -7.77 4.32 -1.57
C LEU A 109 -7.07 4.51 -0.22
N THR A 110 -5.80 4.88 -0.19
CA THR A 110 -5.08 5.18 1.06
C THR A 110 -5.75 6.33 1.81
N VAL A 111 -6.04 7.44 1.11
CA VAL A 111 -6.72 8.61 1.69
C VAL A 111 -8.15 8.25 2.11
N PHE A 112 -8.88 7.51 1.27
CA PHE A 112 -10.24 7.08 1.58
C PHE A 112 -10.29 6.17 2.82
N GLN A 113 -9.40 5.17 2.90
CA GLN A 113 -9.36 4.23 4.02
C GLN A 113 -9.02 4.91 5.33
N ILE A 114 -8.03 5.82 5.35
CA ILE A 114 -7.68 6.50 6.61
C ILE A 114 -8.83 7.41 7.09
N ILE A 115 -9.52 8.11 6.19
CA ILE A 115 -10.70 8.91 6.56
C ILE A 115 -11.80 7.99 7.10
N ALA A 116 -12.07 6.87 6.43
CA ALA A 116 -13.06 5.90 6.90
C ALA A 116 -12.70 5.33 8.29
N TYR A 117 -11.43 5.05 8.55
CA TYR A 117 -10.96 4.56 9.85
C TYR A 117 -11.17 5.60 10.97
N LEU A 118 -10.91 6.88 10.67
CA LEU A 118 -11.13 7.98 11.62
C LEU A 118 -12.63 8.14 11.93
N LEU A 119 -13.48 8.15 10.91
CA LEU A 119 -14.94 8.29 11.06
C LEU A 119 -15.58 7.08 11.76
N ALA A 120 -15.06 5.88 11.50
CA ALA A 120 -15.49 4.66 12.17
C ALA A 120 -15.03 4.56 13.63
N GLY A 121 -14.24 5.53 14.12
CA GLY A 121 -13.69 5.51 15.48
C GLY A 121 -12.70 4.37 15.71
N ALA A 122 -12.00 3.91 14.67
CA ALA A 122 -11.07 2.77 14.76
C ALA A 122 -9.94 3.00 15.78
N PHE A 123 -9.62 4.26 16.03
CA PHE A 123 -8.60 4.73 16.97
C PHE A 123 -9.17 5.23 18.32
N GLY A 124 -10.50 5.14 18.54
CA GLY A 124 -11.16 5.69 19.71
C GLY A 124 -11.30 7.23 19.67
N PRO A 125 -11.68 7.87 20.80
CA PRO A 125 -11.75 9.32 20.87
C PRO A 125 -10.36 9.93 20.67
N MET A 126 -10.22 10.75 19.63
CA MET A 126 -9.00 11.51 19.36
C MET A 126 -8.97 12.71 20.32
N SER A 127 -8.07 12.68 21.30
CA SER A 127 -7.83 13.78 22.27
C SER A 127 -6.78 14.76 21.78
#